data_AF-A0A6V7XRX0-F1
#
_entry.id   AF-A0A6V7XRX0-F1
#
_cell.length_a   1.000
_cell.length_b   1.000
_cell.length_c   1.000
_cell.angle_alpha   90.00
_cell.angle_beta   90.00
_cell.angle_gamma   90.00
#
_symmetry.space_group_name_H-M   'P 1'
#
loop_
_entity.id
_entity.type
_entity.pdbx_description
1 polymer ?
#
loop_
_entity_poly.entity_id
_entity_poly.type
_entity_poly.pdbx_seq_one_letter_code
_entity_poly.pdbx_strand_id
1 'polypeptide(L)'
;MLQSIKNFTLTKLYDKIKLPNDEFQQWITDLGMLHRKRTCDCGKEMRKEKRGQNGRWICKKSVCRKTKGALVGTFFENSKLSLTQIIQKFGGDDCFFHLISQITNNQKYLCE
;
A
#
# COMPACT_ATOMS: atom_id res chain seq x y z
N MET A 1 -8.03 -10.74 4.34
CA MET A 1 -7.26 -9.57 3.88
C MET A 1 -7.92 -8.78 2.74
N LEU A 2 -8.97 -9.28 2.06
CA LEU A 2 -9.80 -8.50 1.12
C LEU A 2 -11.28 -8.35 1.56
N GLN A 3 -11.67 -8.98 2.67
CA GLN A 3 -13.05 -8.98 3.19
C GLN A 3 -13.53 -7.56 3.56
N SER A 4 -12.64 -6.70 4.07
CA SER A 4 -12.99 -5.35 4.51
C SER A 4 -13.43 -4.44 3.37
N ILE A 5 -12.93 -4.68 2.15
CA ILE A 5 -13.27 -3.88 0.96
C ILE A 5 -14.62 -4.31 0.38
N LYS A 6 -15.07 -5.55 0.63
CA LYS A 6 -16.39 -6.04 0.17
C LYS A 6 -17.56 -5.23 0.72
N ASN A 7 -17.38 -4.56 1.86
CA ASN A 7 -18.41 -3.73 2.51
C ASN A 7 -18.21 -2.21 2.30
N PHE A 8 -17.27 -1.82 1.44
CA PHE A 8 -17.12 -0.41 1.06
C PHE A 8 -18.09 -0.06 -0.06
N THR A 9 -18.92 0.94 0.18
CA THR A 9 -19.65 1.60 -0.91
C THR A 9 -18.67 2.49 -1.69
N LEU A 10 -18.95 2.71 -2.98
CA LEU A 10 -18.17 3.61 -3.85
C LEU A 10 -17.95 4.98 -3.19
N THR A 11 -18.98 5.52 -2.53
CA THR A 11 -18.93 6.77 -1.78
C THR A 11 -17.90 6.73 -0.65
N LYS A 12 -17.89 5.68 0.17
CA LYS A 12 -16.91 5.54 1.26
C LYS A 12 -15.48 5.44 0.74
N LEU A 13 -15.29 4.85 -0.44
CA LEU A 13 -13.97 4.73 -1.05
C LEU A 13 -13.51 6.08 -1.62
N TYR A 14 -14.41 6.85 -2.21
CA TYR A 14 -14.16 8.22 -2.65
C TYR A 14 -13.81 9.16 -1.48
N ASP A 15 -14.48 9.02 -0.32
CA ASP A 15 -14.12 9.79 0.88
C ASP A 15 -12.71 9.46 1.39
N LYS A 16 -12.32 8.19 1.31
CA LYS A 16 -10.96 7.76 1.70
C LYS A 16 -9.88 8.33 0.79
N ILE A 17 -10.20 8.60 -0.46
CA ILE A 17 -9.27 9.16 -1.44
C ILE A 17 -8.98 10.64 -1.23
N LYS A 18 -9.93 11.37 -0.66
CA LYS A 18 -9.75 12.79 -0.28
C LYS A 18 -8.91 12.99 0.99
N LEU A 19 -8.50 11.91 1.64
CA LEU A 19 -7.71 12.00 2.85
C LEU A 19 -6.34 12.63 2.58
N PRO A 20 -5.78 13.40 3.53
CA PRO A 20 -4.39 13.81 3.49
C PRO A 20 -3.45 12.60 3.29
N ASN A 21 -2.30 12.82 2.65
CA ASN A 21 -1.38 11.73 2.26
C ASN A 21 -1.03 10.78 3.42
N ASP A 22 -0.81 11.31 4.63
CA ASP A 22 -0.47 10.49 5.79
C ASP A 22 -1.65 9.61 6.25
N GLU A 23 -2.86 10.14 6.23
CA GLU A 23 -4.10 9.42 6.58
C GLU A 23 -4.46 8.38 5.52
N PHE A 24 -4.31 8.72 4.24
CA PHE A 24 -4.48 7.77 3.14
C PHE A 24 -3.46 6.63 3.25
N GLN A 25 -2.20 6.95 3.52
CA GLN A 25 -1.15 5.96 3.68
C GLN A 25 -1.44 5.03 4.88
N GLN A 26 -1.96 5.58 5.98
CA GLN A 26 -2.37 4.78 7.13
C GLN A 26 -3.53 3.85 6.77
N TRP A 27 -4.54 4.36 6.06
CA TRP A 27 -5.68 3.57 5.59
C TRP A 27 -5.27 2.39 4.70
N ILE A 28 -4.43 2.61 3.68
CA ILE A 28 -3.96 1.51 2.82
C ILE A 28 -3.03 0.53 3.57
N THR A 29 -2.35 0.99 4.63
CA THR A 29 -1.58 0.10 5.52
C THR A 29 -2.52 -0.78 6.35
N ASP A 30 -3.61 -0.23 6.86
CA ASP A 30 -4.62 -0.97 7.62
C ASP A 30 -5.41 -1.95 6.74
N LEU A 31 -5.56 -1.64 5.44
CA LEU A 31 -6.04 -2.59 4.43
C LEU A 31 -5.06 -3.74 4.14
N GLY A 32 -3.82 -3.65 4.63
CA GLY A 32 -2.77 -4.65 4.37
C GLY A 32 -2.07 -4.48 3.02
N MET A 33 -2.34 -3.40 2.28
CA MET A 33 -1.67 -3.11 1.00
C MET A 33 -0.23 -2.61 1.20
N LEU A 34 0.12 -2.18 2.42
CA LEU A 34 1.48 -1.90 2.85
C LEU A 34 1.80 -2.69 4.12
N HIS A 35 3.08 -3.02 4.30
CA HIS A 35 3.53 -3.63 5.54
C HIS A 35 3.46 -2.63 6.71
N ARG A 36 2.72 -2.98 7.76
CA ARG A 36 2.75 -2.26 9.04
C ARG A 36 4.02 -2.53 9.82
N LYS A 37 4.47 -3.79 9.80
CA LYS A 37 5.70 -4.28 10.42
C LYS A 37 6.38 -5.24 9.46
N ARG A 38 7.70 -5.38 9.59
CA ARG A 38 8.47 -6.30 8.76
C ARG A 38 9.59 -6.97 9.55
N THR A 39 9.80 -8.24 9.28
CA THR A 39 10.90 -9.04 9.84
C THR A 39 11.98 -9.24 8.79
N CYS A 40 13.24 -9.08 9.19
CA CYS A 40 14.40 -9.36 8.37
C CYS A 40 14.61 -10.87 8.24
N ASP A 41 15.35 -11.32 7.23
CA ASP A 41 15.71 -12.74 7.04
C ASP A 41 16.55 -13.28 8.20
N CYS A 42 17.19 -12.41 8.99
CA CYS A 42 17.88 -12.79 10.23
C CYS A 42 16.96 -12.91 11.46
N GLY A 43 15.64 -12.84 11.28
CA GLY A 43 14.63 -12.96 12.35
C GLY A 43 14.41 -11.72 13.20
N LYS A 44 15.16 -10.62 12.99
CA LYS A 44 14.98 -9.37 13.74
C LYS A 44 14.05 -8.39 13.02
N GLU A 45 13.31 -7.62 13.81
CA GLU A 45 12.40 -6.58 13.31
C GLU A 45 13.17 -5.52 12.51
N MET A 46 12.52 -4.98 11.49
CA MET A 46 13.01 -3.87 10.68
C MET A 46 12.33 -2.57 11.08
N ARG A 47 13.03 -1.43 10.97
CA ARG A 47 12.44 -0.09 11.07
C ARG A 47 12.26 0.51 9.69
N LYS A 48 11.23 1.34 9.51
CA LYS A 48 11.00 2.12 8.29
C LYS A 48 11.87 3.38 8.33
N GLU A 49 12.64 3.61 7.28
CA GLU A 49 13.43 4.83 7.08
C GLU A 49 12.88 5.61 5.88
N LYS A 50 12.72 6.93 6.05
CA LYS A 50 12.43 7.86 4.96
C LYS A 50 13.72 8.12 4.17
N ARG A 51 14.06 7.22 3.24
CA ARG A 51 15.20 7.38 2.31
C ARG A 51 14.78 7.05 0.88
N GLY A 52 15.05 7.96 -0.05
CA GLY A 52 14.55 7.88 -1.43
C GLY A 52 13.04 8.13 -1.51
N GLN A 53 12.45 7.95 -2.70
CA GLN A 53 11.04 8.30 -2.94
C GLN A 53 10.05 7.45 -2.13
N ASN A 54 10.37 6.18 -1.86
CA ASN A 54 9.45 5.25 -1.18
C ASN A 54 9.83 4.95 0.27
N GLY A 55 11.03 5.33 0.69
CA GLY A 55 11.63 4.80 1.90
C GLY A 55 12.11 3.36 1.75
N ARG A 56 12.66 2.83 2.84
CA ARG A 56 13.13 1.45 2.92
C ARG A 56 12.94 0.89 4.33
N TRP A 57 12.91 -0.42 4.42
CA TRP A 57 13.05 -1.15 5.67
C TRP A 57 14.53 -1.43 5.91
N ILE A 58 15.01 -1.20 7.13
CA ILE A 58 16.35 -1.60 7.56
C ILE A 58 16.26 -2.46 8.81
N CYS A 59 17.04 -3.54 8.85
CA CYS A 59 17.12 -4.40 10.02
C CYS A 59 17.65 -3.62 11.23
N LYS A 60 16.97 -3.74 12.39
CA LYS A 60 17.41 -3.10 13.64
C LYS A 60 18.69 -3.73 14.22
N LYS A 61 19.05 -4.96 13.81
CA LYS A 61 20.28 -5.62 14.25
C LYS A 61 21.49 -4.91 13.63
N SER A 62 22.29 -4.25 14.48
CA SER A 62 23.42 -3.40 14.09
C SER A 62 24.48 -4.10 13.23
N VAL A 63 24.66 -5.41 13.40
CA VAL A 63 25.59 -6.23 12.59
C VAL A 63 24.99 -6.72 11.28
N CYS A 64 23.66 -6.79 11.14
CA CYS A 64 23.01 -7.28 9.93
C CYS A 64 22.82 -6.16 8.91
N ARG A 65 22.20 -5.04 9.32
CA ARG A 65 21.89 -3.84 8.49
C ARG A 65 21.25 -4.08 7.12
N LYS A 66 20.80 -5.30 6.81
CA LYS A 66 20.10 -5.63 5.56
C LYS A 66 18.93 -4.69 5.35
N THR A 67 18.73 -4.29 4.10
CA THR A 67 17.66 -3.39 3.68
C THR A 67 16.70 -4.10 2.73
N LYS A 68 15.44 -3.65 2.73
CA LYS A 68 14.43 -4.03 1.73
C LYS A 68 13.68 -2.77 1.30
N GLY A 69 13.31 -2.65 0.03
CA GLY A 69 12.48 -1.53 -0.43
C GLY A 69 11.15 -1.48 0.34
N ALA A 70 10.57 -0.28 0.51
CA ALA A 70 9.32 -0.14 1.27
C ALA A 70 8.13 -0.93 0.69
N LEU A 71 8.11 -1.09 -0.64
CA LEU A 71 7.03 -1.76 -1.39
C LEU A 71 7.30 -3.24 -1.70
N VAL A 72 8.52 -3.72 -1.47
CA VAL A 72 8.87 -5.14 -1.71
C VAL A 72 8.00 -6.03 -0.83
N GLY A 73 7.32 -7.02 -1.39
CA GLY A 73 6.39 -7.92 -0.70
C GLY A 73 5.00 -7.32 -0.43
N THR A 74 4.69 -6.14 -0.99
CA THR A 74 3.37 -5.52 -0.89
C THR A 74 2.62 -5.55 -2.21
N PHE A 75 1.36 -5.11 -2.20
CA PHE A 75 0.54 -4.99 -3.41
C PHE A 75 1.21 -4.12 -4.51
N PHE A 76 2.12 -3.20 -4.12
CA PHE A 76 2.76 -2.25 -5.02
C PHE A 76 4.21 -2.61 -5.39
N GLU A 77 4.68 -3.84 -5.12
CA GLU A 77 6.09 -4.24 -5.31
C GLU A 77 6.63 -3.97 -6.72
N ASN A 78 5.82 -4.22 -7.74
CA ASN A 78 6.20 -4.06 -9.14
C ASN A 78 5.76 -2.71 -9.75
N SER A 79 5.30 -1.78 -8.90
CA SER A 79 4.92 -0.46 -9.35
C SER A 79 6.15 0.35 -9.74
N LYS A 80 6.12 0.97 -10.92
CA LYS A 80 7.11 1.99 -11.33
C LYS A 80 6.86 3.34 -10.65
N LEU A 81 5.79 3.46 -9.88
CA LEU A 81 5.39 4.68 -9.21
C LEU A 81 5.90 4.70 -7.77
N SER A 82 6.29 5.90 -7.33
CA SER A 82 6.56 6.14 -5.93
C SER A 82 5.29 6.07 -5.07
N LEU A 83 5.41 5.88 -3.76
CA LEU A 83 4.28 5.89 -2.84
C LEU A 83 3.52 7.21 -2.92
N THR A 84 4.22 8.34 -3.03
CA THR A 84 3.58 9.65 -3.25
C THR A 84 2.81 9.69 -4.56
N GLN A 85 3.37 9.18 -5.66
CA GLN A 85 2.67 9.12 -6.95
C GLN A 85 1.49 8.14 -6.94
N ILE A 86 1.59 7.05 -6.18
CA ILE A 86 0.48 6.12 -5.94
C ILE A 86 -0.63 6.88 -5.19
N ILE A 87 -0.29 7.57 -4.11
CA ILE A 87 -1.26 8.37 -3.35
C ILE A 87 -1.88 9.45 -4.25
N GLN A 88 -1.08 10.17 -5.04
CA GLN A 88 -1.57 11.20 -5.97
C GLN A 88 -2.44 10.64 -7.10
N LYS A 89 -2.09 9.48 -7.68
CA LYS A 89 -2.91 8.85 -8.71
C LYS A 89 -4.21 8.28 -8.16
N PHE A 90 -4.21 7.83 -6.91
CA PHE A 90 -5.45 7.39 -6.26
C PHE A 90 -6.28 8.61 -5.85
N GLY A 91 -5.62 9.68 -5.39
CA GLY A 91 -6.12 10.99 -4.95
C GLY A 91 -6.67 11.91 -6.04
N GLY A 92 -6.27 11.71 -7.29
CA GLY A 92 -6.63 12.57 -8.42
C GLY A 92 -7.97 12.15 -9.05
N ASP A 93 -8.82 13.14 -9.33
CA ASP A 93 -10.22 12.99 -9.76
C ASP A 93 -10.44 12.09 -11.00
N ASP A 94 -9.41 11.85 -11.84
CA ASP A 94 -9.56 11.13 -13.10
C ASP A 94 -9.19 9.62 -13.07
N CYS A 95 -8.44 9.14 -12.07
CA CYS A 95 -7.89 7.76 -12.08
C CYS A 95 -8.69 6.75 -11.24
N PHE A 96 -9.67 7.21 -10.46
CA PHE A 96 -10.53 6.37 -9.61
C PHE A 96 -11.27 5.28 -10.40
N PHE A 97 -11.86 5.66 -11.53
CA PHE A 97 -12.65 4.75 -12.37
C PHE A 97 -11.79 3.61 -12.96
N HIS A 98 -10.54 3.88 -13.31
CA HIS A 98 -9.64 2.88 -13.88
C HIS A 98 -9.17 1.86 -12.83
N LEU A 99 -8.86 2.31 -11.62
CA LEU A 99 -8.46 1.42 -10.53
C LEU A 99 -9.63 0.54 -10.08
N ILE A 100 -10.82 1.13 -9.90
CA ILE A 100 -12.02 0.35 -9.55
C ILE A 100 -12.32 -0.66 -10.64
N SER A 101 -12.24 -0.28 -11.92
CA SER A 101 -12.38 -1.21 -13.05
C SER A 101 -11.36 -2.37 -12.98
N GLN A 102 -10.11 -2.13 -12.56
CA GLN A 102 -9.11 -3.20 -12.42
C GLN A 102 -9.33 -4.08 -11.18
N ILE A 103 -9.84 -3.52 -10.07
CA ILE A 103 -10.15 -4.27 -8.85
C ILE A 103 -11.43 -5.10 -9.03
N THR A 104 -12.46 -4.55 -9.70
CA THR A 104 -13.73 -5.25 -9.95
C THR A 104 -13.64 -6.22 -11.12
N ASN A 105 -12.85 -5.96 -12.17
CA ASN A 105 -12.64 -6.94 -13.25
C ASN A 105 -11.77 -8.15 -12.82
N ASN A 106 -10.95 -8.02 -11.78
CA ASN A 106 -10.30 -9.18 -11.13
C ASN A 106 -11.25 -9.95 -10.19
N GLN A 107 -12.49 -9.47 -10.00
CA GLN A 107 -13.61 -10.20 -9.39
C GLN A 107 -14.58 -10.76 -10.45
N LYS A 108 -14.14 -11.02 -11.68
CA LYS A 108 -14.89 -11.79 -12.68
C LYS A 108 -15.03 -13.29 -12.34
N TYR A 109 -15.17 -13.64 -11.07
CA TYR A 109 -15.72 -14.91 -10.62
C TYR A 109 -16.38 -14.63 -9.27
N LEU A 110 -17.66 -14.99 -9.13
CA LEU A 110 -18.54 -14.81 -7.96
C LEU A 110 -19.44 -13.57 -8.00
N CYS A 111 -20.35 -13.55 -8.98
CA CYS A 111 -21.76 -13.26 -8.76
C CYS A 111 -22.55 -14.11 -9.79
N GLU A 112 -22.93 -15.33 -9.39
CA GLU A 112 -24.22 -15.92 -9.80
C GLU A 112 -25.23 -15.58 -8.70
#